data_AF-A0A7V0UCJ6-F1
#
_entry.id   AF-A0A7V0UCJ6-F1
#
_cell.length_a   1.000
_cell.length_b   1.000
_cell.length_c   1.000
_cell.angle_alpha   90.00
_cell.angle_beta   90.00
_cell.angle_gamma   90.00
#
_symmetry.space_group_name_H-M   'P 1'
#
loop_
_entity.id
_entity.type
_entity.pdbx_description
1 polymer ?
#
loop_
_entity_poly.entity_id
_entity_poly.type
_entity_poly.pdbx_seq_one_letter_code
_entity_poly.pdbx_strand_id
1 'polypeptide(L)'
;MYRRICKSKLSVLTVVLLFCLFVPAATAGDSKCGEEAKAKKDKVAKDCAAMKEDKKDEEAAEAKEKRAPVDADEDIRRGKPSEAEIVAEEVVIEETIVRKLAIPEKAVTEASRARRAAMIIDEATNIRETGIPEDLLNKAKAVAVFPGSTRAAFIWGARWGKGLVSRRDEAGKWLPPSYVNLGGGNFGFQIGVESTDLILVFTGDKAVNALLNGQLTLGGDAAAVAGPVGRYAQIGTDWLLRSGVVAYSRSRGLFAGVALNGAVITIDDSSNRDAYSRHVHGDDILKDAMVDSNIVVQPFLDALNDATQRSQAGAQAKDAADNAADNAAVDANTAP
;
A
#
# COMPACT_ATOMS: atom_id res chain seq x y z
N MET A 1 24.28 3.13 14.28
CA MET A 1 23.68 3.04 12.92
C MET A 1 24.69 2.69 11.81
N TYR A 2 25.75 3.48 11.57
CA TYR A 2 26.66 3.34 10.40
C TYR A 2 27.42 2.01 10.26
N ARG A 3 27.90 1.42 11.36
CA ARG A 3 28.56 0.10 11.34
C ARG A 3 27.64 -1.02 10.85
N ARG A 4 26.32 -0.88 11.00
CA ARG A 4 25.31 -1.85 10.50
C ARG A 4 24.99 -1.62 9.01
N ILE A 5 24.94 -0.36 8.56
CA ILE A 5 24.71 -0.01 7.16
C ILE A 5 25.89 -0.47 6.28
N CYS A 6 27.14 -0.23 6.71
CA CYS A 6 28.31 -0.74 5.98
C CYS A 6 28.36 -2.27 5.97
N LYS A 7 28.05 -2.94 7.09
CA LYS A 7 28.10 -4.41 7.19
C LYS A 7 26.99 -5.10 6.36
N SER A 8 25.82 -4.47 6.25
CA SER A 8 24.71 -4.91 5.40
C SER A 8 25.04 -4.74 3.92
N LYS A 9 25.50 -3.55 3.49
CA LYS A 9 25.90 -3.29 2.09
C LYS A 9 27.04 -4.20 1.64
N LEU A 10 28.03 -4.47 2.50
CA LEU A 10 29.13 -5.38 2.18
C LEU A 10 28.68 -6.85 2.09
N SER A 11 27.71 -7.26 2.91
CA SER A 11 27.17 -8.63 2.87
C SER A 11 26.37 -8.87 1.58
N VAL A 12 25.50 -7.94 1.20
CA VAL A 12 24.72 -8.03 -0.06
C VAL A 12 25.65 -8.09 -1.27
N LEU A 13 26.71 -7.27 -1.29
CA LEU A 13 27.66 -7.26 -2.39
C LEU A 13 28.55 -8.51 -2.43
N THR A 14 28.82 -9.12 -1.28
CA THR A 14 29.55 -10.40 -1.19
C THR A 14 28.70 -11.56 -1.70
N VAL A 15 27.38 -11.53 -1.47
CA VAL A 15 26.44 -12.51 -2.03
C VAL A 15 26.32 -12.38 -3.55
N VAL A 16 26.29 -11.15 -4.09
CA VAL A 16 26.29 -10.90 -5.55
C VAL A 16 27.58 -11.40 -6.21
N LEU A 17 28.73 -11.18 -5.58
CA LEU A 17 30.03 -11.72 -6.03
C LEU A 17 30.08 -13.25 -5.96
N LEU A 18 29.51 -13.86 -4.93
CA LEU A 18 29.41 -15.33 -4.82
C LEU A 18 28.51 -15.90 -5.92
N PHE A 19 27.43 -15.20 -6.26
CA PHE A 19 26.50 -15.59 -7.32
C PHE A 19 27.18 -15.55 -8.70
N CYS A 20 28.03 -14.56 -8.96
CA CYS A 20 28.82 -14.47 -10.19
C CYS A 20 29.83 -15.63 -10.35
N LEU A 21 30.26 -16.26 -9.24
CA LEU A 21 31.17 -17.41 -9.27
C LEU A 21 30.45 -18.75 -9.50
N PHE A 22 29.11 -18.78 -9.40
CA PHE A 22 28.29 -20.00 -9.52
C PHE A 22 27.45 -20.05 -10.82
N VAL A 23 27.54 -19.04 -11.69
CA VAL A 23 26.94 -19.09 -13.03
C VAL A 23 27.90 -19.85 -13.96
N PRO A 24 27.54 -21.03 -14.49
CA PRO A 24 28.40 -21.76 -15.41
C PRO A 24 28.56 -20.98 -16.73
N ALA A 25 29.82 -20.84 -17.16
CA ALA A 25 30.23 -20.16 -18.38
C ALA A 25 29.63 -20.84 -19.63
N ALA A 26 28.46 -20.39 -20.04
CA ALA A 26 27.85 -20.74 -21.31
C ALA A 26 27.15 -19.51 -21.88
N THR A 27 27.96 -18.53 -22.29
CA THR A 27 27.88 -17.78 -23.56
C THR A 27 28.84 -16.60 -23.47
N ALA A 28 29.59 -16.35 -24.53
CA ALA A 28 30.68 -15.38 -24.55
C ALA A 28 30.19 -13.94 -24.28
N GLY A 29 30.50 -13.42 -23.08
CA GLY A 29 30.31 -12.01 -22.71
C GLY A 29 30.80 -11.61 -21.30
N ASP A 30 31.54 -12.47 -20.59
CA ASP A 30 31.59 -12.49 -19.11
C ASP A 30 32.81 -11.85 -18.42
N SER A 31 33.61 -10.99 -19.07
CA SER A 31 34.66 -10.26 -18.34
C SER A 31 34.15 -9.02 -17.59
N LYS A 32 32.97 -8.48 -17.96
CA LYS A 32 32.46 -7.22 -17.39
C LYS A 32 31.78 -7.35 -16.03
N CYS A 33 31.16 -8.49 -15.73
CA CYS A 33 30.37 -8.66 -14.50
C CYS A 33 31.25 -8.69 -13.23
N GLY A 34 32.42 -9.33 -13.30
CA GLY A 34 33.38 -9.37 -12.18
C GLY A 34 34.07 -8.04 -11.92
N GLU A 35 34.38 -7.28 -12.97
CA GLU A 35 35.12 -6.01 -12.87
C GLU A 35 34.25 -4.88 -12.32
N GLU A 36 32.99 -4.76 -12.78
CA GLU A 36 32.05 -3.78 -12.25
C GLU A 36 31.67 -4.05 -10.78
N ALA A 37 31.52 -5.32 -10.40
CA ALA A 37 31.21 -5.70 -9.02
C ALA A 37 32.38 -5.40 -8.06
N LYS A 38 33.63 -5.58 -8.52
CA LYS A 38 34.84 -5.26 -7.76
C LYS A 38 35.01 -3.76 -7.57
N ALA A 39 34.81 -2.97 -8.63
CA ALA A 39 34.86 -1.50 -8.56
C ALA A 39 33.80 -0.92 -7.61
N LYS A 40 32.58 -1.49 -7.59
CA LYS A 40 31.51 -1.07 -6.66
C LYS A 40 31.84 -1.40 -5.20
N LYS A 41 32.53 -2.52 -4.95
CA LYS A 41 32.95 -2.93 -3.61
C LYS A 41 34.01 -2.01 -3.03
N ASP A 42 34.99 -1.63 -3.85
CA ASP A 42 36.09 -0.77 -3.44
C ASP A 42 35.61 0.66 -3.17
N LYS A 43 34.66 1.17 -3.96
CA LYS A 43 34.01 2.47 -3.72
C LYS A 43 33.26 2.50 -2.40
N VAL A 44 32.43 1.49 -2.12
CA VAL A 44 31.66 1.40 -0.86
C VAL A 44 32.58 1.24 0.36
N ALA A 45 33.70 0.53 0.22
CA ALA A 45 34.70 0.41 1.29
C ALA A 45 35.40 1.74 1.58
N LYS A 46 35.70 2.54 0.54
CA LYS A 46 36.35 3.84 0.65
C LYS A 46 35.43 4.90 1.26
N ASP A 47 34.16 4.92 0.86
CA ASP A 47 33.14 5.81 1.44
C ASP A 47 32.88 5.48 2.92
N CYS A 48 32.92 4.20 3.29
CA CYS A 48 32.83 3.75 4.70
C CYS A 48 34.08 4.05 5.54
N ALA A 49 35.22 4.37 4.91
CA ALA A 49 36.46 4.73 5.60
C ALA A 49 36.55 6.24 5.85
N ALA A 50 36.20 7.06 4.86
CA ALA A 50 36.19 8.53 4.98
C ALA A 50 35.27 9.02 6.11
N MET A 51 34.07 8.45 6.25
CA MET A 51 33.13 8.82 7.31
C MET A 51 33.55 8.43 8.74
N LYS A 52 34.64 7.68 8.91
CA LYS A 52 35.20 7.37 10.24
C LYS A 52 36.21 8.41 10.71
N GLU A 53 36.79 9.19 9.79
CA GLU A 53 37.74 10.24 10.14
C GLU A 53 37.00 11.50 10.59
N ASP A 54 35.91 11.89 9.90
CA ASP A 54 35.07 13.06 10.25
C ASP A 54 34.53 13.00 11.70
N LYS A 55 34.16 11.79 12.18
CA LYS A 55 33.67 11.61 13.56
C LYS A 55 34.76 11.76 14.62
N LYS A 56 36.00 11.43 14.26
CA LYS A 56 37.14 11.45 15.19
C LYS A 56 37.59 12.88 15.48
N ASP A 57 37.36 13.79 14.53
CA ASP A 57 37.66 15.21 14.65
C ASP A 57 36.58 15.97 15.45
N GLU A 58 35.32 15.51 15.40
CA GLU A 58 34.20 16.06 16.18
C GLU A 58 34.25 15.63 17.67
N GLU A 59 34.55 14.35 17.97
CA GLU A 59 34.74 13.88 19.36
C GLU A 59 36.01 14.45 20.04
N ALA A 60 36.99 14.95 19.27
CA ALA A 60 38.19 15.60 19.81
C ALA A 60 37.97 17.10 20.15
N ALA A 61 36.95 17.74 19.58
CA ALA A 61 36.61 19.14 19.83
C ALA A 61 35.82 19.33 21.14
N GLU A 62 34.95 18.37 21.51
CA GLU A 62 34.12 18.44 22.72
C GLU A 62 34.86 18.12 24.04
N ALA A 63 36.10 17.63 23.98
CA ALA A 63 36.85 17.21 25.17
C ALA A 63 37.65 18.33 25.87
N LYS A 64 37.62 19.58 25.38
CA LYS A 64 38.50 20.67 25.89
C LYS A 64 37.83 21.79 26.71
N GLU A 65 36.51 21.83 26.84
CA GLU A 65 35.84 22.96 27.53
C GLU A 65 35.08 22.53 28.80
N LYS A 66 35.82 22.09 29.83
CA LYS A 66 35.32 21.98 31.21
C LYS A 66 36.37 22.43 32.22
N ARG A 67 36.43 23.73 32.54
CA ARG A 67 37.00 24.23 33.81
C ARG A 67 36.67 25.71 34.07
N ALA A 68 35.73 25.98 35.00
CA ALA A 68 35.85 26.87 36.16
C ALA A 68 34.45 27.26 36.72
N PRO A 69 34.26 27.38 38.05
CA PRO A 69 32.96 27.71 38.66
C PRO A 69 32.89 29.19 39.09
N VAL A 70 31.73 29.84 38.96
CA VAL A 70 31.36 31.06 39.72
C VAL A 70 29.84 31.07 39.94
N ASP A 71 29.46 31.59 41.10
CA ASP A 71 28.23 31.46 41.85
C ASP A 71 26.97 32.16 41.28
N ALA A 72 25.88 31.93 42.00
CA ALA A 72 24.50 32.25 41.72
C ALA A 72 24.14 33.75 41.61
N ASP A 73 22.92 33.92 41.08
CA ASP A 73 21.98 35.05 41.13
C ASP A 73 21.88 36.01 39.93
N GLU A 74 20.62 36.18 39.52
CA GLU A 74 20.04 37.29 38.75
C GLU A 74 20.37 37.44 37.24
N ASP A 75 19.45 37.00 36.35
CA ASP A 75 18.92 37.85 35.27
C ASP A 75 17.89 37.12 34.37
N ILE A 76 16.61 37.29 34.73
CA ILE A 76 15.50 37.24 33.78
C ILE A 76 15.63 38.49 32.89
N ARG A 77 16.29 38.41 31.72
CA ARG A 77 16.09 39.25 30.51
C ARG A 77 17.23 39.09 29.49
N ARG A 78 17.13 38.06 28.66
CA ARG A 78 17.67 37.91 27.28
C ARG A 78 17.48 36.42 26.99
N GLY A 79 16.71 35.94 26.04
CA GLY A 79 16.17 36.49 24.81
C GLY A 79 16.06 35.29 23.88
N LYS A 80 14.83 34.96 23.44
CA LYS A 80 14.51 34.09 22.30
C LYS A 80 15.13 32.68 22.29
N PRO A 81 14.36 31.58 22.47
CA PRO A 81 14.87 30.27 22.09
C PRO A 81 15.14 30.28 20.58
N SER A 82 16.38 29.96 20.20
CA SER A 82 16.79 29.75 18.82
C SER A 82 16.18 28.44 18.30
N GLU A 83 15.89 28.39 17.00
CA GLU A 83 15.15 27.34 16.29
C GLU A 83 15.78 25.93 16.31
N ALA A 84 16.79 25.67 17.16
CA ALA A 84 17.52 24.41 17.23
C ALA A 84 17.08 23.48 18.38
N GLU A 85 16.30 23.95 19.36
CA GLU A 85 15.94 23.15 20.54
C GLU A 85 14.60 22.38 20.40
N ILE A 86 13.94 22.43 19.24
CA ILE A 86 12.64 21.75 19.01
C ILE A 86 12.77 20.47 18.14
N VAL A 87 13.92 20.22 17.48
CA VAL A 87 14.01 19.14 16.47
C VAL A 87 14.86 17.93 16.90
N ALA A 88 15.34 17.88 18.14
CA ALA A 88 16.18 16.78 18.63
C ALA A 88 15.43 15.73 19.47
N GLU A 89 14.19 15.99 19.90
CA GLU A 89 13.46 15.09 20.80
C GLU A 89 12.53 14.09 20.07
N GLU A 90 12.42 14.12 18.74
CA GLU A 90 11.42 13.29 18.03
C GLU A 90 11.98 11.98 17.40
N VAL A 91 13.29 11.85 17.16
CA VAL A 91 13.82 10.73 16.33
C VAL A 91 14.49 9.60 17.13
N VAL A 92 14.83 9.80 18.42
CA VAL A 92 15.45 8.75 19.25
C VAL A 92 14.43 7.76 19.84
N ILE A 93 13.13 8.05 19.66
CA ILE A 93 12.03 7.27 20.24
C ILE A 93 11.68 6.02 19.40
N GLU A 94 11.99 5.96 18.10
CA GLU A 94 11.57 4.84 17.24
C GLU A 94 12.44 3.56 17.32
N GLU A 95 13.78 3.64 17.38
CA GLU A 95 14.61 2.41 17.33
C GLU A 95 14.65 1.62 18.66
N THR A 96 14.35 2.26 19.79
CA THR A 96 14.38 1.61 21.12
C THR A 96 13.05 0.95 21.47
N ILE A 97 11.92 1.52 21.01
CA ILE A 97 10.58 1.03 21.32
C ILE A 97 10.29 -0.28 20.56
N VAL A 98 10.61 -0.36 19.26
CA VAL A 98 10.36 -1.57 18.45
C VAL A 98 11.08 -2.81 19.02
N ARG A 99 12.30 -2.62 19.55
CA ARG A 99 13.11 -3.70 20.12
C ARG A 99 12.73 -4.06 21.56
N LYS A 100 12.18 -3.11 22.33
CA LYS A 100 11.70 -3.34 23.71
C LYS A 100 10.27 -3.87 23.77
N LEU A 101 9.44 -3.64 22.75
CA LEU A 101 8.04 -4.09 22.72
C LEU A 101 7.80 -5.50 22.14
N ALA A 102 8.85 -6.21 21.70
CA ALA A 102 8.72 -7.55 21.12
C ALA A 102 7.68 -7.64 19.98
N ILE A 103 7.53 -6.59 19.17
CA ILE A 103 6.64 -6.62 18.00
C ILE A 103 7.34 -7.46 16.92
N PRO A 104 6.72 -8.54 16.42
CA PRO A 104 7.34 -9.37 15.40
C PRO A 104 7.58 -8.56 14.13
N GLU A 105 8.78 -8.66 13.54
CA GLU A 105 9.18 -7.94 12.31
C GLU A 105 8.17 -8.13 11.15
N LYS A 106 7.54 -9.31 11.11
CA LYS A 106 6.49 -9.63 10.15
C LYS A 106 5.25 -8.76 10.34
N ALA A 107 4.79 -8.54 11.57
CA ALA A 107 3.67 -7.64 11.85
C ALA A 107 3.96 -6.19 11.41
N VAL A 108 5.20 -5.73 11.50
CA VAL A 108 5.61 -4.40 10.99
C VAL A 108 5.48 -4.34 9.47
N THR A 109 5.87 -5.42 8.78
CA THR A 109 5.71 -5.54 7.32
C THR A 109 4.24 -5.55 6.91
N GLU A 110 3.41 -6.29 7.64
CA GLU A 110 1.95 -6.34 7.43
C GLU A 110 1.30 -4.98 7.69
N ALA A 111 1.69 -4.27 8.75
CA ALA A 111 1.21 -2.92 9.07
C ALA A 111 1.58 -1.91 7.98
N SER A 112 2.79 -2.02 7.42
CA SER A 112 3.26 -1.17 6.33
C SER A 112 2.50 -1.43 5.03
N ARG A 113 2.01 -2.66 4.82
CA ARG A 113 1.15 -2.98 3.67
C ARG A 113 -0.27 -2.42 3.86
N ALA A 114 -0.84 -2.58 5.05
CA ALA A 114 -2.14 -2.01 5.40
C ALA A 114 -2.15 -0.48 5.24
N ARG A 115 -1.14 0.21 5.76
CA ARG A 115 -0.98 1.67 5.59
C ARG A 115 -0.85 2.10 4.13
N ARG A 116 -0.07 1.36 3.33
CA ARG A 116 0.04 1.65 1.89
C ARG A 116 -1.27 1.44 1.15
N ALA A 117 -2.01 0.38 1.49
CA ALA A 117 -3.33 0.13 0.92
C ALA A 117 -4.34 1.22 1.30
N ALA A 118 -4.31 1.70 2.55
CA ALA A 118 -5.11 2.84 3.01
C ALA A 118 -4.84 4.10 2.18
N MET A 119 -3.56 4.49 2.03
CA MET A 119 -3.17 5.65 1.20
C MET A 119 -3.66 5.52 -0.25
N ILE A 120 -3.62 4.31 -0.81
CA ILE A 120 -4.11 4.05 -2.18
C ILE A 120 -5.63 4.26 -2.27
N ILE A 121 -6.40 3.85 -1.25
CA ILE A 121 -7.85 4.10 -1.19
C ILE A 121 -8.12 5.60 -1.09
N ASP A 122 -7.46 6.29 -0.17
CA ASP A 122 -7.67 7.72 0.02
C ASP A 122 -7.36 8.50 -1.26
N GLU A 123 -6.24 8.20 -1.90
CA GLU A 123 -5.85 8.83 -3.17
C GLU A 123 -6.88 8.50 -4.27
N ALA A 124 -7.23 7.24 -4.45
CA ALA A 124 -8.16 6.81 -5.51
C ALA A 124 -9.59 7.32 -5.32
N THR A 125 -9.99 7.68 -4.10
CA THR A 125 -11.33 8.21 -3.81
C THR A 125 -11.37 9.74 -3.76
N ASN A 126 -10.23 10.41 -3.61
CA ASN A 126 -10.15 11.87 -3.63
C ASN A 126 -9.95 12.47 -5.04
N ILE A 127 -9.53 11.66 -6.02
CA ILE A 127 -9.35 12.14 -7.40
C ILE A 127 -10.71 12.21 -8.10
N ARG A 128 -11.22 13.43 -8.32
CA ARG A 128 -12.56 13.68 -8.88
C ARG A 128 -12.77 13.23 -10.33
N GLU A 129 -11.71 13.20 -11.15
CA GLU A 129 -11.83 12.95 -12.60
C GLU A 129 -11.58 11.49 -13.00
N THR A 130 -10.65 10.82 -12.32
CA THR A 130 -10.17 9.47 -12.66
C THR A 130 -10.23 8.47 -11.51
N GLY A 131 -10.74 8.89 -10.35
CA GLY A 131 -10.90 8.06 -9.16
C GLY A 131 -12.07 7.09 -9.24
N ILE A 132 -12.28 6.34 -8.15
CA ILE A 132 -13.38 5.38 -8.02
C ILE A 132 -14.69 6.16 -7.88
N PRO A 133 -15.70 5.94 -8.75
CA PRO A 133 -16.99 6.61 -8.63
C PRO A 133 -17.67 6.31 -7.30
N GLU A 134 -18.30 7.33 -6.72
CA GLU A 134 -19.06 7.22 -5.46
C GLU A 134 -20.14 6.12 -5.55
N ASP A 135 -20.92 6.09 -6.63
CA ASP A 135 -21.94 5.07 -6.86
C ASP A 135 -21.39 3.63 -6.82
N LEU A 136 -20.14 3.43 -7.26
CA LEU A 136 -19.49 2.13 -7.25
C LEU A 136 -19.04 1.73 -5.83
N LEU A 137 -18.49 2.67 -5.06
CA LEU A 137 -18.14 2.44 -3.65
C LEU A 137 -19.38 2.22 -2.78
N ASN A 138 -20.48 2.90 -3.07
CA ASN A 138 -21.76 2.71 -2.38
C ASN A 138 -22.28 1.29 -2.59
N LYS A 139 -22.12 0.72 -3.80
CA LYS A 139 -22.54 -0.65 -4.15
C LYS A 139 -21.50 -1.73 -3.84
N ALA A 140 -20.33 -1.36 -3.34
CA ALA A 140 -19.26 -2.30 -3.05
C ALA A 140 -19.66 -3.25 -1.91
N LYS A 141 -19.56 -4.55 -2.16
CA LYS A 141 -19.70 -5.64 -1.17
C LYS A 141 -18.35 -6.04 -0.59
N ALA A 142 -17.28 -5.89 -1.35
CA ALA A 142 -15.91 -6.03 -0.86
C ALA A 142 -14.99 -5.08 -1.64
N VAL A 143 -13.84 -4.73 -1.05
CA VAL A 143 -12.77 -3.98 -1.72
C VAL A 143 -11.44 -4.63 -1.38
N ALA A 144 -10.68 -4.99 -2.43
CA ALA A 144 -9.31 -5.49 -2.30
C ALA A 144 -8.32 -4.49 -2.89
N VAL A 145 -7.18 -4.33 -2.23
CA VAL A 145 -6.10 -3.42 -2.65
C VAL A 145 -4.78 -4.17 -2.61
N PHE A 146 -4.04 -4.11 -3.72
CA PHE A 146 -2.72 -4.71 -3.89
C PHE A 146 -1.68 -3.61 -4.17
N PRO A 147 -1.03 -3.08 -3.12
CA PRO A 147 0.02 -2.09 -3.28
C PRO A 147 1.22 -2.65 -4.05
N GLY A 148 1.64 -1.97 -5.11
CA GLY A 148 2.83 -2.29 -5.88
C GLY A 148 2.82 -3.67 -6.54
N SER A 149 1.66 -4.19 -6.94
CA SER A 149 1.57 -5.47 -7.66
C SER A 149 2.39 -5.43 -8.95
N THR A 150 3.16 -6.47 -9.21
CA THR A 150 4.10 -6.54 -10.34
C THR A 150 3.52 -7.40 -11.45
N ARG A 151 3.67 -6.93 -12.68
CA ARG A 151 3.40 -7.65 -13.92
C ARG A 151 4.70 -7.75 -14.70
N ALA A 152 5.06 -8.94 -15.14
CA ALA A 152 6.14 -9.16 -16.10
C ALA A 152 5.57 -9.87 -17.32
N ALA A 153 5.93 -9.43 -18.52
CA ALA A 153 5.44 -10.04 -19.75
C ALA A 153 6.54 -10.14 -20.81
N PHE A 154 6.61 -11.30 -21.46
CA PHE A 154 7.37 -11.56 -22.69
C PHE A 154 6.67 -12.69 -23.45
N ILE A 155 5.71 -12.34 -24.33
CA ILE A 155 4.78 -13.27 -25.01
C ILE A 155 3.77 -13.91 -24.03
N TRP A 156 4.28 -14.42 -22.90
CA TRP A 156 3.53 -14.83 -21.73
C TRP A 156 3.68 -13.78 -20.64
N GLY A 157 2.55 -13.38 -20.04
CA GLY A 157 2.50 -12.47 -18.91
C GLY A 157 2.26 -13.22 -17.61
N ALA A 158 2.94 -12.81 -16.55
CA ALA A 158 2.67 -13.21 -15.17
C ALA A 158 2.44 -11.96 -14.31
N ARG A 159 1.55 -12.08 -13.33
CA ARG A 159 1.25 -11.07 -12.33
C ARG A 159 1.38 -11.67 -10.95
N TRP A 160 1.95 -10.92 -10.02
CA TRP A 160 1.95 -11.26 -8.61
C TRP A 160 1.86 -10.01 -7.72
N GLY A 161 1.28 -10.16 -6.55
CA GLY A 161 1.18 -9.08 -5.58
C GLY A 161 0.63 -9.54 -4.24
N LYS A 162 0.87 -8.75 -3.20
CA LYS A 162 0.28 -8.94 -1.88
C LYS A 162 -0.65 -7.77 -1.58
N GLY A 163 -1.76 -8.05 -0.92
CA GLY A 163 -2.79 -7.06 -0.67
C GLY A 163 -3.61 -7.37 0.57
N LEU A 164 -4.64 -6.57 0.74
CA LEU A 164 -5.67 -6.72 1.76
C LEU A 164 -7.04 -6.66 1.09
N VAL A 165 -8.01 -7.35 1.66
CA VAL A 165 -9.41 -7.28 1.27
C VAL A 165 -10.28 -7.13 2.50
N SER A 166 -11.28 -6.26 2.44
CA SER A 166 -12.35 -6.18 3.43
C SER A 166 -13.70 -6.36 2.73
N ARG A 167 -14.63 -6.98 3.44
CA ARG A 167 -16.02 -7.23 3.01
C ARG A 167 -16.96 -6.40 3.88
N ARG A 168 -18.10 -5.99 3.32
CA ARG A 168 -19.22 -5.47 4.11
C ARG A 168 -20.13 -6.60 4.58
N ASP A 169 -20.61 -6.49 5.81
CA ASP A 169 -21.71 -7.32 6.30
C ASP A 169 -23.07 -6.85 5.72
N GLU A 170 -24.15 -7.53 6.10
CA GLU A 170 -25.52 -7.19 5.68
C GLU A 170 -25.97 -5.81 6.19
N ALA A 171 -25.37 -5.32 7.27
CA ALA A 171 -25.61 -3.97 7.80
C ALA A 171 -24.79 -2.89 7.06
N GLY A 172 -23.95 -3.27 6.11
CA GLY A 172 -23.10 -2.37 5.33
C GLY A 172 -21.83 -1.94 6.05
N LYS A 173 -21.50 -2.55 7.20
CA LYS A 173 -20.28 -2.26 7.96
C LYS A 173 -19.09 -3.04 7.38
N TRP A 174 -17.95 -2.37 7.22
CA TRP A 174 -16.70 -3.03 6.85
C TRP A 174 -16.21 -3.95 7.97
N LEU A 175 -16.01 -5.22 7.61
CA LEU A 175 -15.43 -6.23 8.47
C LEU A 175 -13.90 -6.14 8.49
N PRO A 176 -13.23 -6.63 9.55
CA PRO A 176 -11.77 -6.69 9.62
C PRO A 176 -11.17 -7.28 8.34
N PRO A 177 -10.07 -6.70 7.81
CA PRO A 177 -9.55 -7.12 6.52
C PRO A 177 -8.75 -8.42 6.63
N SER A 178 -8.79 -9.23 5.57
CA SER A 178 -7.89 -10.35 5.39
C SER A 178 -6.77 -9.99 4.41
N TYR A 179 -5.55 -10.45 4.68
CA TYR A 179 -4.46 -10.43 3.73
C TYR A 179 -4.68 -11.45 2.61
N VAL A 180 -4.30 -11.06 1.40
CA VAL A 180 -4.50 -11.86 0.18
C VAL A 180 -3.28 -11.77 -0.73
N ASN A 181 -3.07 -12.83 -1.50
CA ASN A 181 -2.11 -12.89 -2.59
C ASN A 181 -2.85 -12.82 -3.93
N LEU A 182 -2.29 -12.04 -4.85
CA LEU A 182 -2.66 -12.03 -6.26
C LEU A 182 -1.60 -12.78 -7.03
N GLY A 183 -1.99 -13.71 -7.88
CA GLY A 183 -1.07 -14.48 -8.73
C GLY A 183 -1.76 -14.97 -9.98
N GLY A 184 -1.14 -14.89 -11.14
CA GLY A 184 -1.68 -15.54 -12.33
C GLY A 184 -1.01 -15.14 -13.62
N GLY A 185 -1.36 -15.84 -14.69
CA GLY A 185 -0.77 -15.66 -15.99
C GLY A 185 -1.80 -15.25 -17.03
N ASN A 186 -1.38 -14.45 -18.00
CA ASN A 186 -2.21 -14.15 -19.17
C ASN A 186 -1.35 -14.08 -20.43
N PHE A 187 -1.94 -14.42 -21.58
CA PHE A 187 -1.28 -14.30 -22.88
C PHE A 187 -1.39 -12.87 -23.41
N GLY A 188 -0.28 -12.25 -23.82
CA GLY A 188 -0.31 -10.88 -24.35
C GLY A 188 0.99 -10.43 -25.02
N PHE A 189 0.85 -9.59 -26.06
CA PHE A 189 1.95 -9.10 -26.89
C PHE A 189 2.82 -8.00 -26.25
N GLN A 190 2.63 -7.71 -24.96
CA GLN A 190 3.39 -6.67 -24.26
C GLN A 190 4.71 -7.26 -23.73
N ILE A 191 5.80 -6.52 -23.88
CA ILE A 191 7.11 -6.85 -23.32
C ILE A 191 7.46 -5.81 -22.27
N GLY A 192 7.73 -6.26 -21.04
CA GLY A 192 8.18 -5.38 -19.98
C GLY A 192 7.87 -5.87 -18.57
N VAL A 193 8.41 -5.15 -17.58
CA VAL A 193 8.08 -5.30 -16.17
C VAL A 193 7.47 -4.00 -15.69
N GLU A 194 6.35 -4.10 -15.00
CA GLU A 194 5.57 -2.98 -14.53
C GLU A 194 5.10 -3.22 -13.10
N SER A 195 5.24 -2.22 -12.25
CA SER A 195 4.64 -2.21 -10.91
C SER A 195 3.47 -1.26 -10.88
N THR A 196 2.33 -1.69 -10.35
CA THR A 196 1.14 -0.85 -10.24
C THR A 196 0.30 -1.20 -9.03
N ASP A 197 -0.28 -0.18 -8.42
CA ASP A 197 -1.29 -0.32 -7.39
C ASP A 197 -2.62 -0.73 -8.03
N LEU A 198 -3.18 -1.85 -7.58
CA LEU A 198 -4.43 -2.40 -8.08
C LEU A 198 -5.49 -2.35 -7.00
N ILE A 199 -6.65 -1.79 -7.34
CA ILE A 199 -7.85 -1.78 -6.50
C ILE A 199 -8.93 -2.59 -7.21
N LEU A 200 -9.54 -3.54 -6.51
CA LEU A 200 -10.64 -4.35 -6.99
C LEU A 200 -11.87 -4.07 -6.14
N VAL A 201 -12.95 -3.61 -6.78
CA VAL A 201 -14.23 -3.36 -6.14
C VAL A 201 -15.20 -4.46 -6.52
N PHE A 202 -15.69 -5.20 -5.54
CA PHE A 202 -16.58 -6.34 -5.72
C PHE A 202 -18.02 -5.89 -5.56
N THR A 203 -18.83 -6.07 -6.59
CA THR A 203 -20.26 -5.72 -6.57
C THR A 203 -21.15 -6.96 -6.61
N GLY A 204 -20.66 -8.08 -7.15
CA GLY A 204 -21.43 -9.31 -7.35
C GLY A 204 -21.22 -10.36 -6.26
N ASP A 205 -22.31 -11.01 -5.84
CA ASP A 205 -22.30 -12.04 -4.79
C ASP A 205 -21.45 -13.25 -5.15
N LYS A 206 -21.45 -13.67 -6.42
CA LYS A 206 -20.65 -14.82 -6.87
C LYS A 206 -19.15 -14.58 -6.63
N ALA A 207 -18.67 -13.36 -6.89
CA ALA A 207 -17.26 -13.02 -6.71
C ALA A 207 -16.88 -12.99 -5.23
N VAL A 208 -17.76 -12.41 -4.40
CA VAL A 208 -17.59 -12.39 -2.94
C VAL A 208 -17.61 -13.82 -2.39
N ASN A 209 -18.57 -14.66 -2.79
CA ASN A 209 -18.68 -16.04 -2.32
C ASN A 209 -17.46 -16.89 -2.70
N ALA A 210 -16.90 -16.71 -3.90
CA ALA A 210 -15.66 -17.37 -4.28
C ALA A 210 -14.49 -16.92 -3.39
N LEU A 211 -14.34 -15.62 -3.14
CA LEU A 211 -13.35 -15.10 -2.20
C LEU A 211 -13.52 -15.70 -0.79
N LEU A 212 -14.76 -15.81 -0.32
CA LEU A 212 -15.10 -16.47 0.96
C LEU A 212 -14.82 -17.98 0.96
N ASN A 213 -14.67 -18.62 -0.20
CA ASN A 213 -14.26 -20.02 -0.30
C ASN A 213 -12.74 -20.19 -0.38
N GLY A 214 -11.97 -19.12 -0.13
CA GLY A 214 -10.51 -19.14 -0.03
C GLY A 214 -9.77 -18.76 -1.31
N GLN A 215 -10.43 -18.85 -2.48
CA GLN A 215 -9.83 -18.47 -3.76
C GLN A 215 -10.84 -17.91 -4.76
N LEU A 216 -10.40 -16.91 -5.53
CA LEU A 216 -11.18 -16.32 -6.62
C LEU A 216 -10.35 -16.24 -7.89
N THR A 217 -10.87 -16.80 -8.98
CA THR A 217 -10.28 -16.69 -10.32
C THR A 217 -10.96 -15.60 -11.13
N LEU A 218 -10.24 -14.53 -11.44
CA LEU A 218 -10.71 -13.48 -12.34
C LEU A 218 -10.75 -14.03 -13.78
N GLY A 219 -11.90 -13.89 -14.43
CA GLY A 219 -12.20 -14.48 -15.74
C GLY A 219 -12.85 -15.87 -15.70
N GLY A 220 -12.78 -16.58 -14.57
CA GLY A 220 -13.46 -17.88 -14.36
C GLY A 220 -14.64 -17.77 -13.41
N ASP A 221 -14.36 -17.36 -12.17
CA ASP A 221 -15.35 -17.23 -11.11
C ASP A 221 -16.11 -15.90 -11.22
N ALA A 222 -15.39 -14.83 -11.58
CA ALA A 222 -15.97 -13.50 -11.79
C ALA A 222 -15.38 -12.82 -13.02
N ALA A 223 -16.23 -12.14 -13.79
CA ALA A 223 -15.76 -11.24 -14.85
C ALA A 223 -15.17 -9.98 -14.20
N ALA A 224 -13.86 -9.77 -14.40
CA ALA A 224 -13.19 -8.54 -14.03
C ALA A 224 -13.28 -7.55 -15.19
N VAL A 225 -13.91 -6.40 -14.97
CA VAL A 225 -14.01 -5.36 -16.00
C VAL A 225 -13.29 -4.10 -15.55
N ALA A 226 -12.71 -3.41 -16.52
CA ALA A 226 -12.13 -2.09 -16.36
C ALA A 226 -13.24 -1.08 -15.97
N GLY A 227 -13.09 -0.36 -14.86
CA GLY A 227 -14.15 0.52 -14.36
C GLY A 227 -14.41 1.79 -15.20
N PRO A 228 -15.60 2.40 -15.14
CA PRO A 228 -15.86 3.66 -15.85
C PRO A 228 -14.99 4.80 -15.29
N VAL A 229 -14.59 5.75 -16.16
CA VAL A 229 -13.92 7.02 -15.78
C VAL A 229 -14.80 8.23 -16.03
N GLY A 230 -14.72 9.21 -15.12
CA GLY A 230 -15.30 10.54 -15.26
C GLY A 230 -16.81 10.65 -14.95
N ARG A 231 -17.32 11.89 -15.05
CA ARG A 231 -18.74 12.27 -14.80
C ARG A 231 -19.76 11.62 -15.75
N TYR A 232 -19.33 10.82 -16.74
CA TYR A 232 -20.20 10.16 -17.72
C TYR A 232 -20.44 8.67 -17.43
N ALA A 233 -20.39 8.24 -16.16
CA ALA A 233 -20.86 6.93 -15.73
C ALA A 233 -22.39 6.74 -15.84
N GLN A 234 -23.05 7.46 -16.76
CA GLN A 234 -24.44 7.19 -17.18
C GLN A 234 -24.54 6.03 -18.17
N ILE A 235 -23.41 5.44 -18.58
CA ILE A 235 -23.40 4.23 -19.40
C ILE A 235 -23.77 3.04 -18.50
N GLY A 236 -25.07 2.73 -18.47
CA GLY A 236 -25.70 1.49 -18.02
C GLY A 236 -25.08 0.84 -16.78
N THR A 237 -25.56 1.20 -15.59
CA THR A 237 -25.29 0.47 -14.34
C THR A 237 -25.45 -1.05 -14.44
N ASP A 238 -26.24 -1.54 -15.41
CA ASP A 238 -26.48 -2.96 -15.66
C ASP A 238 -25.23 -3.76 -16.07
N TRP A 239 -24.27 -3.19 -16.83
CA TRP A 239 -23.04 -3.93 -17.19
C TRP A 239 -22.06 -4.03 -16.01
N LEU A 240 -22.00 -2.99 -15.18
CA LEU A 240 -21.15 -2.89 -13.98
C LEU A 240 -21.65 -3.82 -12.85
N LEU A 241 -22.97 -4.05 -12.80
CA LEU A 241 -23.61 -5.01 -11.91
C LEU A 241 -23.43 -6.47 -12.38
N ARG A 242 -23.27 -6.69 -13.69
CA ARG A 242 -23.03 -8.02 -14.29
C ARG A 242 -21.57 -8.45 -14.20
N SER A 243 -20.64 -7.49 -14.22
CA SER A 243 -19.21 -7.69 -13.93
C SER A 243 -18.98 -7.74 -12.42
N GLY A 244 -19.04 -8.93 -11.82
CA GLY A 244 -18.96 -9.08 -10.36
C GLY A 244 -17.74 -8.43 -9.69
N VAL A 245 -16.70 -8.05 -10.44
CA VAL A 245 -15.52 -7.30 -9.97
C VAL A 245 -15.15 -6.18 -10.95
N VAL A 246 -14.87 -4.99 -10.43
CA VAL A 246 -14.39 -3.83 -11.18
C VAL A 246 -12.96 -3.48 -10.75
N ALA A 247 -12.04 -3.27 -11.70
CA ALA A 247 -10.62 -3.02 -11.41
C ALA A 247 -10.16 -1.58 -11.72
N TYR A 248 -9.37 -0.99 -10.81
CA TYR A 248 -8.86 0.39 -10.84
C TYR A 248 -7.36 0.49 -10.55
N SER A 249 -6.70 1.48 -11.17
CA SER A 249 -5.29 1.83 -10.94
C SER A 249 -5.16 3.16 -10.24
N ARG A 250 -4.22 3.27 -9.29
CA ARG A 250 -3.83 4.58 -8.76
C ARG A 250 -3.07 5.44 -9.79
N SER A 251 -2.04 4.89 -10.42
CA SER A 251 -1.09 5.67 -11.25
C SER A 251 -1.51 5.86 -12.71
N ARG A 252 -2.51 5.11 -13.20
CA ARG A 252 -3.01 5.24 -14.57
C ARG A 252 -4.51 5.55 -14.66
N GLY A 253 -5.22 5.67 -13.54
CA GLY A 253 -6.68 5.75 -13.54
C GLY A 253 -7.30 4.46 -14.08
N LEU A 254 -8.18 4.56 -15.08
CA LEU A 254 -8.79 3.40 -15.73
C LEU A 254 -7.75 2.46 -16.34
N PHE A 255 -7.70 1.24 -15.82
CA PHE A 255 -6.99 0.14 -16.47
C PHE A 255 -7.77 -0.38 -17.68
N ALA A 256 -7.59 0.26 -18.83
CA ALA A 256 -8.01 -0.31 -20.11
C ALA A 256 -7.20 -1.60 -20.39
N GLY A 257 -7.81 -2.76 -20.16
CA GLY A 257 -7.47 -3.99 -20.90
C GLY A 257 -6.17 -4.72 -20.55
N VAL A 258 -5.46 -4.40 -19.46
CA VAL A 258 -4.37 -5.27 -18.99
C VAL A 258 -4.94 -6.47 -18.24
N ALA A 259 -5.45 -7.42 -19.04
CA ALA A 259 -5.98 -8.73 -18.70
C ALA A 259 -5.65 -9.21 -17.28
N LEU A 260 -6.63 -9.01 -16.39
CA LEU A 260 -6.71 -9.69 -15.10
C LEU A 260 -7.28 -11.10 -15.27
N ASN A 261 -7.75 -11.46 -16.46
CA ASN A 261 -8.21 -12.81 -16.78
C ASN A 261 -7.07 -13.81 -16.55
N GLY A 262 -7.34 -14.85 -15.77
CA GLY A 262 -6.33 -15.82 -15.35
C GLY A 262 -5.59 -15.45 -14.05
N ALA A 263 -5.87 -14.29 -13.45
CA ALA A 263 -5.40 -13.98 -12.12
C ALA A 263 -6.26 -14.67 -11.05
N VAL A 264 -5.59 -15.23 -10.06
CA VAL A 264 -6.17 -15.88 -8.89
C VAL A 264 -5.84 -15.04 -7.67
N ILE A 265 -6.86 -14.77 -6.87
CA ILE A 265 -6.73 -14.18 -5.54
C ILE A 265 -6.87 -15.32 -4.54
N THR A 266 -5.92 -15.43 -3.61
CA THR A 266 -5.90 -16.46 -2.56
C THR A 266 -5.72 -15.80 -1.21
N ILE A 267 -6.31 -16.40 -0.17
CA ILE A 267 -6.10 -15.96 1.22
C ILE A 267 -4.64 -16.19 1.64
N ASP A 268 -4.04 -15.20 2.33
CA ASP A 268 -2.70 -15.33 2.91
C ASP A 268 -2.80 -15.54 4.44
N ASP A 269 -3.10 -16.77 4.85
CA ASP A 269 -3.19 -17.15 6.27
C ASP A 269 -1.90 -16.90 7.05
N SER A 270 -0.76 -16.90 6.37
CA SER A 270 0.52 -16.61 7.00
C SER A 270 0.61 -15.13 7.40
N SER A 271 0.23 -14.23 6.50
CA SER A 271 0.16 -12.80 6.77
C SER A 271 -0.95 -12.46 7.76
N ASN A 272 -2.10 -13.15 7.69
CA ASN A 272 -3.19 -12.99 8.66
C ASN A 272 -2.75 -13.36 10.07
N ARG A 273 -2.08 -14.51 10.24
CA ARG A 273 -1.54 -14.90 11.54
C ARG A 273 -0.50 -13.89 12.05
N ASP A 274 0.35 -13.39 11.18
CA ASP A 274 1.36 -12.40 11.55
C ASP A 274 0.73 -11.05 11.94
N ALA A 275 -0.37 -10.64 11.30
CA ALA A 275 -1.07 -9.39 11.59
C ALA A 275 -1.99 -9.46 12.82
N TYR A 276 -2.69 -10.58 13.02
CA TYR A 276 -3.66 -10.76 14.12
C TYR A 276 -3.08 -11.51 15.32
N SER A 277 -1.88 -12.06 15.22
CA SER A 277 -1.24 -12.88 16.26
C SER A 277 -2.11 -14.05 16.73
N ARG A 278 -2.98 -14.56 15.84
CA ARG A 278 -3.90 -15.68 16.07
C ARG A 278 -3.88 -16.62 14.87
N HIS A 279 -4.13 -17.90 15.12
CA HIS A 279 -4.34 -18.87 14.06
C HIS A 279 -5.80 -18.77 13.60
N VAL A 280 -6.04 -17.97 12.57
CA VAL A 280 -7.34 -17.79 11.94
C VAL A 280 -7.18 -17.89 10.44
N HIS A 281 -8.14 -18.53 9.78
CA HIS A 281 -8.18 -18.50 8.32
C HIS A 281 -8.78 -17.18 7.86
N GLY A 282 -8.24 -16.63 6.78
CA GLY A 282 -8.70 -15.34 6.28
C GLY A 282 -10.14 -15.35 5.78
N ASP A 283 -10.66 -16.48 5.33
CA ASP A 283 -12.07 -16.58 4.98
C ASP A 283 -12.99 -16.50 6.20
N ASP A 284 -12.58 -17.06 7.35
CA ASP A 284 -13.32 -16.90 8.61
C ASP A 284 -13.34 -15.44 9.08
N ILE A 285 -12.25 -14.70 8.84
CA ILE A 285 -12.20 -13.24 9.10
C ILE A 285 -13.25 -12.51 8.25
N LEU A 286 -13.40 -12.90 6.97
CA LEU A 286 -14.31 -12.23 6.03
C LEU A 286 -15.78 -12.68 6.15
N LYS A 287 -16.04 -13.90 6.66
CA LYS A 287 -17.39 -14.44 6.88
C LYS A 287 -17.98 -13.95 8.20
N ASP A 288 -17.27 -14.23 9.29
CA ASP A 288 -17.82 -14.21 10.66
C ASP A 288 -17.16 -13.16 11.54
N ALA A 289 -16.22 -12.37 10.99
CA ALA A 289 -15.43 -11.40 11.74
C ALA A 289 -14.80 -12.01 13.01
N MET A 290 -14.22 -13.22 12.88
CA MET A 290 -13.65 -14.00 13.98
C MET A 290 -12.53 -13.31 14.78
N VAL A 291 -12.05 -12.15 14.31
CA VAL A 291 -11.04 -11.33 14.97
C VAL A 291 -11.53 -9.91 15.11
N ASP A 292 -11.11 -9.24 16.17
CA ASP A 292 -11.27 -7.79 16.27
C ASP A 292 -10.25 -7.08 15.39
N SER A 293 -10.62 -5.91 14.90
CA SER A 293 -9.65 -5.02 14.24
C SER A 293 -8.58 -4.55 15.24
N ASN A 294 -7.36 -4.33 14.76
CA ASN A 294 -6.21 -3.96 15.57
C ASN A 294 -5.37 -2.85 14.88
N ILE A 295 -4.40 -2.29 15.60
CA ILE A 295 -3.56 -1.19 15.11
C ILE A 295 -2.82 -1.48 13.79
N VAL A 296 -2.61 -2.76 13.45
CA VAL A 296 -1.94 -3.17 12.20
C VAL A 296 -2.85 -2.91 11.00
N VAL A 297 -4.15 -3.17 11.14
CA VAL A 297 -5.12 -3.13 10.04
C VAL A 297 -6.08 -1.94 10.09
N GLN A 298 -6.19 -1.24 11.23
CA GLN A 298 -7.10 -0.09 11.39
C GLN A 298 -6.97 0.95 10.27
N PRO A 299 -5.75 1.38 9.85
CA PRO A 299 -5.64 2.40 8.81
C PRO A 299 -6.37 2.03 7.51
N PHE A 300 -6.41 0.73 7.16
CA PHE A 300 -7.12 0.25 5.97
C PHE A 300 -8.64 0.32 6.15
N LEU A 301 -9.16 -0.03 7.33
CA LEU A 301 -10.58 0.09 7.64
C LEU A 301 -11.04 1.54 7.70
N ASP A 302 -10.25 2.41 8.34
CA ASP A 302 -10.54 3.83 8.44
C ASP A 302 -10.66 4.46 7.05
N ALA A 303 -9.70 4.19 6.16
CA ALA A 303 -9.75 4.66 4.77
C ALA A 303 -11.01 4.18 4.02
N LEU A 304 -11.44 2.92 4.22
CA LEU A 304 -12.68 2.40 3.63
C LEU A 304 -13.93 3.06 4.20
N ASN A 305 -13.98 3.26 5.52
CA ASN A 305 -15.07 3.94 6.20
C ASN A 305 -15.18 5.39 5.72
N ASP A 306 -14.07 6.12 5.70
CA ASP A 306 -14.01 7.52 5.26
C ASP A 306 -14.40 7.66 3.79
N ALA A 307 -13.89 6.77 2.93
CA ALA A 307 -14.29 6.70 1.52
C ALA A 307 -15.79 6.46 1.36
N THR A 308 -16.36 5.57 2.17
CA THR A 308 -17.79 5.24 2.15
C THR A 308 -18.64 6.41 2.62
N GLN A 309 -18.26 7.05 3.73
CA GLN A 309 -18.98 8.20 4.28
C GLN A 309 -18.96 9.39 3.32
N ARG A 310 -17.81 9.69 2.70
CA ARG A 310 -17.69 10.73 1.67
C ARG A 310 -18.62 10.44 0.48
N SER A 311 -18.60 9.20 0.01
CA SER A 311 -19.44 8.74 -1.10
C SER A 311 -20.94 8.80 -0.80
N GLN A 312 -21.35 8.53 0.44
CA GLN A 312 -22.74 8.67 0.87
C GLN A 312 -23.16 10.14 1.02
N ALA A 313 -22.28 10.99 1.56
CA ALA A 313 -22.54 12.42 1.67
C ALA A 313 -22.68 13.09 0.29
N GLY A 314 -21.84 12.68 -0.68
CA GLY A 314 -21.93 13.14 -2.07
C GLY A 314 -23.24 12.74 -2.74
N ALA A 315 -23.67 11.49 -2.58
CA ALA A 315 -24.95 11.01 -3.07
C ALA A 315 -26.14 11.77 -2.45
N GLN A 316 -26.15 11.96 -1.13
CA GLN A 316 -27.21 12.72 -0.44
C GLN A 316 -27.28 14.18 -0.89
N ALA A 317 -26.13 14.83 -1.07
CA ALA A 317 -26.07 16.21 -1.56
C ALA A 317 -26.62 16.33 -2.99
N LYS A 318 -26.36 15.32 -3.84
CA LYS A 318 -26.90 15.26 -5.20
C LYS A 318 -28.42 15.06 -5.19
N ASP A 319 -28.93 14.10 -4.41
CA ASP A 319 -30.36 13.85 -4.31
C ASP A 319 -31.11 15.08 -3.77
N ALA A 320 -30.52 15.80 -2.80
CA ALA A 320 -31.09 17.05 -2.30
C ALA A 320 -31.13 18.16 -3.37
N ALA A 321 -30.09 18.27 -4.20
CA ALA A 321 -30.03 19.24 -5.29
C ALA A 321 -31.04 18.91 -6.41
N ASP A 322 -31.18 17.64 -6.78
CA ASP A 322 -32.11 17.18 -7.80
C ASP A 322 -33.57 17.42 -7.34
N ASN A 323 -33.90 17.09 -6.08
CA ASN A 323 -35.22 17.38 -5.50
C ASN A 323 -35.52 18.89 -5.42
N ALA A 324 -34.51 19.72 -5.12
CA ALA A 324 -34.68 21.18 -5.11
C ALA A 324 -34.93 21.73 -6.52
N ALA A 325 -34.27 21.19 -7.54
CA ALA A 325 -34.48 21.57 -8.93
C ALA A 325 -35.87 21.16 -9.43
N ASP A 326 -36.33 19.95 -9.10
CA ASP A 326 -37.67 19.48 -9.48
C ASP A 326 -38.77 20.33 -8.82
N ASN A 327 -38.64 20.64 -7.53
CA ASN A 327 -39.60 21.51 -6.83
C ASN A 327 -39.63 22.93 -7.43
N ALA A 328 -38.46 23.50 -7.76
CA ALA A 328 -38.40 24.81 -8.42
C ALA A 328 -39.04 24.81 -9.83
N ALA A 329 -38.93 23.69 -10.56
CA ALA A 329 -39.58 23.52 -11.86
C ALA A 329 -41.11 23.38 -11.73
N VAL A 330 -41.60 22.70 -10.68
CA VAL A 330 -43.04 22.60 -10.38
C VAL A 330 -43.62 23.97 -10.01
N ASP A 331 -42.93 24.76 -9.19
CA ASP A 331 -43.36 26.10 -8.80
C ASP A 331 -43.41 27.07 -10.00
N ALA A 332 -42.45 26.97 -10.92
CA ALA A 332 -42.43 27.77 -12.15
C ALA A 332 -43.60 27.47 -13.11
N ASN A 333 -44.11 26.24 -13.12
CA ASN A 333 -45.24 25.82 -13.96
C ASN A 333 -46.62 26.06 -13.32
N THR A 334 -46.66 26.51 -12.05
CA THR A 334 -47.89 26.77 -11.29
C THR A 334 -48.16 28.28 -11.12
N ALA A 335 -47.29 29.14 -11.68
CA ALA A 335 -47.51 30.59 -11.71
C ALA A 335 -48.63 30.95 -12.71
N PRO A 336 -49.65 31.74 -12.29
CA PRO A 336 -50.85 32.03 -13.08
C PRO A 336 -50.66 32.98 -14.26
#